data_AF-A0A9E3DPY8-F1
#
_entry.id   AF-A0A9E3DPY8-F1
#
_cell.length_a   1.000
_cell.length_b   1.000
_cell.length_c   1.000
_cell.angle_alpha   90.00
_cell.angle_beta   90.00
_cell.angle_gamma   90.00
#
_symmetry.space_group_name_H-M   'P 1'
#
loop_
_entity.id
_entity.type
_entity.pdbx_description
1 polymer ?
#
loop_
_entity_poly.entity_id
_entity_poly.type
_entity_poly.pdbx_seq_one_letter_code
_entity_poly.pdbx_strand_id
1 'polypeptide(L)'
;LFGRPAARELAAEFPRQVWETTHLGGHRFAPTALQLPSGYLYGRLETATGRILLASAGAGQMVHEGCRGRSCFSRADQAAELAVRRHTGEVDLDAVVSSANGVVGHRDGRRWRVQLTERQCPPARPSGCGKPAAVPNGFVVDALEPLR
;
A
#
# COMPACT_ATOMS: atom_id res chain seq x y z
N LEU A 1 -11.99 -14.68 -1.31
CA LEU A 1 -12.22 -13.57 -0.36
C LEU A 1 -13.29 -12.65 -0.93
N PHE A 2 -14.29 -12.27 -0.13
CA PHE A 2 -15.40 -11.40 -0.57
C PHE A 2 -15.36 -10.08 0.19
N GLY A 3 -15.40 -8.95 -0.54
CA GLY A 3 -15.25 -7.63 0.07
C GLY A 3 -16.47 -7.16 0.89
N ARG A 4 -17.69 -7.44 0.40
CA ARG A 4 -18.93 -6.99 1.07
C ARG A 4 -19.12 -7.62 2.46
N PRO A 5 -18.91 -8.94 2.67
CA PRO A 5 -18.97 -9.52 4.00
C PRO A 5 -17.96 -8.88 4.97
N ALA A 6 -16.70 -8.72 4.54
CA ALA A 6 -15.66 -8.10 5.37
C ALA A 6 -16.01 -6.64 5.73
N ALA A 7 -16.49 -5.85 4.76
CA ALA A 7 -16.89 -4.47 5.00
C ALA A 7 -18.05 -4.37 6.00
N ARG A 8 -19.06 -5.26 5.89
CA ARG A 8 -20.20 -5.30 6.82
C ARG A 8 -19.79 -5.67 8.24
N GLU A 9 -18.95 -6.69 8.39
CA GLU A 9 -18.44 -7.13 9.68
C GLU A 9 -17.63 -6.02 10.36
N LEU A 10 -16.69 -5.40 9.62
CA LEU A 10 -15.90 -4.28 10.13
C LEU A 10 -16.75 -3.05 10.45
N ALA A 11 -17.79 -2.75 9.65
CA ALA A 11 -18.69 -1.62 9.91
C ALA A 11 -19.55 -1.81 11.16
N ALA A 12 -19.88 -3.06 11.52
CA ALA A 12 -20.61 -3.38 12.75
C ALA A 12 -19.74 -3.14 13.99
N GLU A 13 -18.43 -3.42 13.91
CA GLU A 13 -17.48 -3.22 15.01
C GLU A 13 -16.94 -1.80 15.11
N PHE A 14 -16.73 -1.13 13.96
CA PHE A 14 -16.17 0.21 13.85
C PHE A 14 -17.19 1.15 13.18
N PRO A 15 -18.29 1.48 13.87
CA PRO A 15 -19.35 2.28 13.29
C PRO A 15 -18.81 3.64 12.82
N ARG A 16 -19.25 4.06 11.61
CA ARG A 16 -18.87 5.32 10.95
C ARG A 16 -17.39 5.44 10.54
N GLN A 17 -16.60 4.36 10.59
CA GLN A 17 -15.21 4.36 10.13
C GLN A 17 -14.99 3.55 8.84
N VAL A 18 -16.01 2.80 8.42
CA VAL A 18 -15.97 1.95 7.23
C VAL A 18 -17.05 2.41 6.25
N TRP A 19 -16.65 2.64 5.00
CA TRP A 19 -17.54 2.98 3.90
C TRP A 19 -17.34 2.01 2.74
N GLU A 20 -18.44 1.60 2.12
CA GLU A 20 -18.41 0.85 0.87
C GLU A 20 -18.33 1.82 -0.31
N THR A 21 -17.58 1.44 -1.34
CA THR A 21 -17.53 2.14 -2.62
C THR A 21 -17.54 1.14 -3.77
N THR A 22 -17.99 1.58 -4.94
CA THR A 22 -18.20 0.70 -6.10
C THR A 22 -16.89 0.21 -6.70
N HIS A 23 -15.85 1.05 -6.76
CA HIS A 23 -14.58 0.67 -7.37
C HIS A 23 -13.38 1.52 -6.92
N LEU A 24 -12.42 0.89 -6.23
CA LEU A 24 -11.11 1.48 -5.86
C LEU A 24 -9.97 1.09 -6.82
N GLY A 25 -10.26 0.28 -7.85
CA GLY A 25 -9.22 -0.31 -8.69
C GLY A 25 -8.48 -1.46 -8.02
N GLY A 26 -7.75 -2.22 -8.84
CA GLY A 26 -6.99 -3.37 -8.35
C GLY A 26 -7.86 -4.57 -7.96
N HIS A 27 -8.89 -4.88 -8.75
CA HIS A 27 -9.77 -6.06 -8.54
C HIS A 27 -8.99 -7.36 -8.30
N ARG A 28 -7.79 -7.50 -8.92
CA ARG A 28 -6.91 -8.68 -8.75
C ARG A 28 -6.36 -8.83 -7.34
N PHE A 29 -6.49 -7.77 -6.55
CA PHE A 29 -6.14 -7.67 -5.15
C PHE A 29 -7.38 -7.53 -4.27
N ALA A 30 -8.59 -7.81 -4.79
CA ALA A 30 -9.78 -7.75 -3.96
C ALA A 30 -9.67 -8.74 -2.78
N PRO A 31 -10.23 -8.41 -1.61
CA PRO A 31 -10.84 -7.13 -1.24
C PRO A 31 -9.80 -6.00 -1.11
N THR A 32 -10.16 -4.81 -1.59
CA THR A 32 -9.29 -3.62 -1.55
C THR A 32 -9.85 -2.57 -0.62
N ALA A 33 -8.98 -1.85 0.07
CA ALA A 33 -9.34 -0.71 0.90
C ALA A 33 -8.46 0.51 0.60
N LEU A 34 -8.97 1.69 0.93
CA LEU A 34 -8.25 2.95 0.95
C LEU A 34 -8.35 3.52 2.37
N GLN A 35 -7.22 3.72 3.03
CA GLN A 35 -7.16 4.35 4.34
C GLN A 35 -7.18 5.88 4.14
N LEU A 36 -8.18 6.55 4.71
CA LEU A 36 -8.26 8.01 4.72
C LEU A 36 -7.85 8.55 6.10
N PRO A 37 -7.26 9.76 6.18
CA PRO A 37 -6.91 10.64 5.05
C PRO A 37 -5.57 10.30 4.36
N SER A 38 -4.82 9.32 4.86
CA SER A 38 -3.42 9.06 4.44
C SER A 38 -3.25 8.62 2.99
N GLY A 39 -4.29 8.05 2.37
CA GLY A 39 -4.27 7.62 0.98
C GLY A 39 -3.60 6.26 0.75
N TYR A 40 -3.33 5.49 1.82
CA TYR A 40 -2.74 4.15 1.66
C TYR A 40 -3.75 3.16 1.07
N LEU A 41 -3.30 2.44 0.04
CA LEU A 41 -4.08 1.42 -0.64
C LEU A 41 -3.72 0.04 -0.11
N TYR A 42 -4.73 -0.77 0.18
CA TYR A 42 -4.58 -2.14 0.66
C TYR A 42 -5.27 -3.12 -0.29
N GLY A 43 -4.78 -4.37 -0.32
CA GLY A 43 -5.39 -5.45 -1.08
C GLY A 43 -5.31 -6.77 -0.34
N ARG A 44 -6.14 -7.73 -0.76
CA ARG A 44 -6.34 -9.04 -0.12
C ARG A 44 -6.75 -8.89 1.35
N LEU A 45 -7.53 -7.85 1.64
CA LEU A 45 -7.96 -7.55 3.00
C LEU A 45 -8.92 -8.64 3.48
N GLU A 46 -8.67 -9.12 4.69
CA GLU A 46 -9.54 -10.01 5.45
C GLU A 46 -10.10 -9.24 6.64
N THR A 47 -11.16 -9.73 7.28
CA THR A 47 -11.72 -9.02 8.44
C THR A 47 -10.66 -8.85 9.53
N ALA A 48 -9.86 -9.88 9.82
CA ALA A 48 -8.79 -9.80 10.83
C ALA A 48 -7.77 -8.69 10.53
N THR A 49 -7.26 -8.62 9.30
CA THR A 49 -6.32 -7.56 8.89
C THR A 49 -6.99 -6.18 8.79
N GLY A 50 -8.29 -6.13 8.49
CA GLY A 50 -9.09 -4.91 8.53
C GLY A 50 -9.23 -4.32 9.94
N ARG A 51 -9.40 -5.16 10.97
CA ARG A 51 -9.44 -4.72 12.38
C ARG A 51 -8.12 -4.07 12.78
N ILE A 52 -7.00 -4.69 12.41
CA ILE A 52 -5.66 -4.16 12.67
C ILE A 52 -5.49 -2.82 11.95
N LEU A 53 -5.89 -2.74 10.67
CA LEU A 53 -5.82 -1.52 9.88
C LEU A 53 -6.59 -0.36 10.52
N LEU A 54 -7.81 -0.60 10.98
CA LEU A 54 -8.64 0.43 11.63
C LEU A 54 -8.05 0.88 12.97
N ALA A 55 -7.59 -0.05 13.80
CA ALA A 55 -6.93 0.29 15.06
C ALA A 55 -5.65 1.11 14.84
N SER A 56 -4.79 0.70 13.89
CA SER A 56 -3.57 1.42 13.53
C SER A 56 -3.87 2.81 12.94
N ALA A 57 -4.92 2.93 12.11
CA ALA A 57 -5.33 4.23 11.58
C ALA A 57 -5.70 5.22 12.69
N GLY A 58 -6.41 4.76 13.72
CA GLY A 58 -6.72 5.57 14.90
C GLY A 58 -5.49 6.04 15.69
N ALA A 59 -4.37 5.33 15.58
CA ALA A 59 -3.09 5.69 16.18
C ALA A 59 -2.17 6.51 15.25
N GLY A 60 -2.65 6.94 14.07
CA GLY A 60 -1.82 7.65 13.09
C GLY A 60 -0.78 6.75 12.41
N GLN A 61 -1.09 5.45 12.26
CA GLN A 61 -0.17 4.45 11.73
C GLN A 61 -0.72 3.76 10.46
N MET A 62 0.18 3.15 9.70
CA MET A 62 -0.09 2.25 8.58
C MET A 62 0.30 0.80 8.92
N VAL A 63 -0.24 -0.17 8.17
CA VAL A 63 0.10 -1.60 8.30
C VAL A 63 0.88 -2.08 7.08
N HIS A 64 2.02 -2.77 7.24
CA HIS A 64 2.82 -3.19 6.07
C HIS A 64 2.15 -4.28 5.25
N GLU A 65 1.41 -5.15 5.92
CA GLU A 65 0.73 -6.29 5.31
C GLU A 65 -0.42 -5.82 4.40
N GLY A 66 -0.46 -6.37 3.19
CA GLY A 66 -1.45 -5.98 2.18
C GLY A 66 -1.29 -4.56 1.61
N CYS A 67 -0.40 -3.72 2.15
CA CYS A 67 -0.19 -2.36 1.69
C CYS A 67 0.50 -2.31 0.32
N ARG A 68 -0.07 -1.49 -0.55
CA ARG A 68 0.32 -1.31 -1.96
C ARG A 68 0.90 0.07 -2.25
N GLY A 69 1.01 0.93 -1.23
CA GLY A 69 1.57 2.29 -1.33
C GLY A 69 0.51 3.39 -1.20
N ARG A 70 0.97 4.65 -1.13
CA ARG A 70 0.10 5.83 -1.10
C ARG A 70 -0.35 6.22 -2.50
N SER A 71 -1.63 6.53 -2.65
CA SER A 71 -2.25 6.84 -3.94
C SER A 71 -1.72 8.12 -4.61
N CYS A 72 -1.15 9.05 -3.84
CA CYS A 72 -0.57 10.30 -4.35
C CYS A 72 0.83 10.11 -4.96
N PHE A 73 1.46 8.95 -4.77
CA PHE A 73 2.82 8.70 -5.23
C PHE A 73 2.84 7.94 -6.56
N SER A 74 3.90 8.15 -7.33
CA SER A 74 4.18 7.34 -8.52
C SER A 74 4.40 5.88 -8.12
N ARG A 75 4.27 4.93 -9.06
CA ARG A 75 4.49 3.50 -8.76
C ARG A 75 5.91 3.20 -8.26
N ALA A 76 6.90 3.94 -8.76
CA ALA A 76 8.27 3.83 -8.31
C ALA A 76 8.41 4.38 -6.87
N ASP A 77 7.85 5.56 -6.60
CA ASP A 77 7.92 6.16 -5.26
C ASP A 77 7.15 5.34 -4.21
N GLN A 78 6.02 4.74 -4.57
CA GLN A 78 5.32 3.78 -3.72
C GLN A 78 6.22 2.59 -3.35
N ALA A 79 6.96 2.04 -4.32
CA ALA A 79 7.87 0.93 -4.09
C ALA A 79 9.05 1.35 -3.21
N ALA A 80 9.64 2.52 -3.47
CA ALA A 80 10.75 3.05 -2.68
C ALA A 80 10.35 3.33 -1.22
N GLU A 81 9.23 4.04 -1.02
CA GLU A 81 8.71 4.36 0.30
C GLU A 81 8.42 3.09 1.11
N LEU A 82 7.72 2.12 0.50
CA LEU A 82 7.42 0.84 1.16
C LEU A 82 8.67 0.03 1.47
N ALA A 83 9.72 0.10 0.63
CA ALA A 83 10.97 -0.57 0.87
C ALA A 83 11.64 -0.04 2.15
N VAL A 84 11.75 1.28 2.30
CA VAL A 84 12.33 1.92 3.48
C VAL A 84 11.50 1.65 4.73
N ARG A 85 10.18 1.79 4.63
CA ARG A 85 9.27 1.50 5.76
C ARG A 85 9.43 0.07 6.26
N ARG A 86 9.47 -0.92 5.36
CA ARG A 86 9.70 -2.32 5.73
C ARG A 86 11.10 -2.58 6.29
N HIS A 87 12.12 -1.94 5.70
CA HIS A 87 13.51 -2.06 6.16
C HIS A 87 13.70 -1.52 7.59
N THR A 88 12.99 -0.45 7.94
CA THR A 88 13.10 0.23 9.25
C THR A 88 12.05 -0.20 10.26
N GLY A 89 10.98 -0.87 9.82
CA GLY A 89 9.80 -1.15 10.64
C GLY A 89 8.90 0.09 10.87
N GLU A 90 9.08 1.16 10.08
CA GLU A 90 8.39 2.43 10.30
C GLU A 90 6.93 2.38 9.86
N VAL A 91 6.04 2.60 10.83
CA VAL A 91 4.57 2.55 10.67
C VAL A 91 3.90 3.91 10.82
N ASP A 92 4.58 4.91 11.38
CA ASP A 92 4.04 6.26 11.55
C ASP A 92 3.82 6.91 10.17
N LEU A 93 2.60 7.42 9.96
CA LEU A 93 2.16 7.99 8.68
C LEU A 93 2.99 9.21 8.26
N ASP A 94 3.53 9.97 9.22
CA ASP A 94 4.23 11.23 8.97
C ASP A 94 5.75 11.09 9.07
N ALA A 95 6.25 9.90 9.41
CA ALA A 95 7.68 9.67 9.60
C ALA A 95 8.50 9.61 8.31
N VAL A 96 7.90 9.20 7.18
CA VAL A 96 8.62 9.01 5.91
C VAL A 96 8.06 9.93 4.83
N VAL A 97 8.96 10.64 4.17
CA VAL A 97 8.67 11.48 3.01
C VAL A 97 9.44 10.93 1.82
N SER A 98 8.72 10.50 0.78
CA SER A 98 9.36 10.13 -0.48
C SER A 98 9.77 11.39 -1.23
N SER A 99 11.05 11.50 -1.58
CA SER A 99 11.55 12.54 -2.47
C SER A 99 11.77 11.93 -3.85
N ALA A 100 11.31 12.62 -4.90
CA ALA A 100 11.46 12.16 -6.27
C ALA A 100 12.90 11.68 -6.57
N ASN A 101 13.04 10.75 -7.52
CA ASN A 101 14.31 10.13 -7.94
C ASN A 101 14.85 9.03 -6.99
N GLY A 102 13.95 8.27 -6.33
CA GLY A 102 14.33 7.09 -5.56
C GLY A 102 15.06 7.41 -4.25
N VAL A 103 14.96 8.65 -3.74
CA VAL A 103 15.48 8.98 -2.41
C VAL A 103 14.32 9.08 -1.44
N VAL A 104 14.42 8.39 -0.32
CA VAL A 104 13.38 8.41 0.72
C VAL A 104 13.99 8.98 1.98
N GLY A 105 13.33 9.99 2.56
CA GLY A 105 13.75 10.63 3.80
C GLY A 105 12.88 10.20 4.97
N HIS A 106 13.46 10.22 6.15
CA HIS A 106 12.76 10.07 7.42
C HIS A 106 12.83 11.37 8.23
N ARG A 107 11.81 11.65 9.05
CA ARG A 107 11.69 12.88 9.84
C ARG A 107 12.84 13.12 10.82
N ASP A 108 13.53 12.05 11.23
CA ASP A 108 14.71 12.11 12.11
C ASP A 108 16.02 12.44 11.36
N GLY A 109 15.96 12.74 10.07
CA GLY A 109 17.10 13.13 9.24
C GLY A 109 17.77 11.97 8.49
N ARG A 110 17.44 10.70 8.79
CA ARG A 110 17.92 9.56 7.99
C ARG A 110 17.37 9.62 6.57
N ARG A 111 18.19 9.19 5.60
CA ARG A 111 17.81 9.13 4.19
C ARG A 111 18.34 7.85 3.56
N TRP A 112 17.66 7.35 2.56
CA TRP A 112 18.08 6.19 1.78
C TRP A 112 17.94 6.47 0.30
N ARG A 113 18.87 5.94 -0.49
CA ARG A 113 18.70 5.78 -1.94
C ARG A 113 18.19 4.37 -2.19
N VAL A 114 17.05 4.28 -2.86
CA VAL A 114 16.42 3.04 -3.29
C VAL A 114 16.65 2.90 -4.79
N GLN A 115 17.42 1.88 -5.16
CA GLN A 115 17.60 1.51 -6.55
C GLN A 115 16.45 0.59 -6.94
N LEU A 116 15.69 0.99 -7.95
CA LEU A 116 14.54 0.28 -8.45
C LEU A 116 14.74 -0.08 -9.91
N THR A 117 14.35 -1.29 -10.28
CA THR A 117 14.15 -1.63 -11.70
C THR A 117 12.73 -2.05 -11.99
N GLU A 118 12.17 -1.53 -13.08
CA GLU A 118 10.92 -2.03 -13.64
C GLU A 118 11.16 -3.38 -14.35
N ARG A 119 10.37 -4.38 -13.96
CA ARG A 119 10.45 -5.75 -14.48
C ARG A 119 9.05 -6.25 -14.83
N GLN A 120 8.98 -7.11 -15.83
CA GLN A 120 7.78 -7.91 -16.09
C GLN A 120 7.58 -8.93 -14.96
N CYS A 121 6.34 -9.07 -14.50
CA CYS A 121 5.96 -9.95 -13.38
C CYS A 121 4.96 -11.01 -13.87
N PRO A 122 5.42 -12.12 -14.47
CA PRO A 122 4.54 -13.22 -14.87
C PRO A 122 3.84 -13.87 -13.66
N PRO A 123 2.71 -14.58 -13.89
CA PRO A 123 2.07 -14.84 -15.18
C PRO A 123 1.23 -13.66 -15.69
N ALA A 124 0.81 -13.74 -16.96
CA ALA A 124 -0.16 -12.82 -17.53
C ALA A 124 -1.47 -12.86 -16.75
N ARG A 125 -2.07 -11.70 -16.52
CA ARG A 125 -3.35 -11.58 -15.81
C ARG A 125 -4.11 -10.34 -16.27
N PRO A 126 -5.45 -10.35 -16.23
CA PRO A 126 -6.25 -9.17 -16.52
C PRO A 126 -5.83 -8.00 -15.62
N SER A 127 -5.65 -6.81 -16.23
CA SER A 127 -5.39 -5.57 -15.49
C SER A 127 -6.68 -4.93 -14.94
N GLY A 128 -7.83 -5.24 -15.56
CA GLY A 128 -9.17 -4.78 -15.21
C GLY A 128 -10.22 -5.86 -15.48
N CYS A 129 -11.44 -5.67 -14.96
CA CYS A 129 -12.57 -6.51 -15.34
C CYS A 129 -12.77 -6.40 -16.87
N GLY A 130 -12.89 -7.53 -17.56
CA GLY A 130 -13.07 -7.58 -19.02
C GLY A 130 -11.83 -7.22 -19.86
N LYS A 131 -10.69 -6.88 -19.25
CA LYS A 131 -9.45 -6.60 -20.01
C LYS A 131 -8.70 -7.90 -20.32
N PRO A 132 -8.08 -8.03 -21.51
CA PRO A 132 -7.26 -9.19 -21.83
C PRO A 132 -6.10 -9.33 -20.85
N ALA A 133 -5.66 -10.58 -20.65
CA ALA A 133 -4.51 -10.86 -19.81
C ALA A 133 -3.23 -10.34 -20.46
N ALA A 134 -2.44 -9.60 -19.69
CA ALA A 134 -1.11 -9.16 -20.08
C ALA A 134 -0.14 -9.41 -18.93
N VAL A 135 1.15 -9.58 -19.23
CA VAL A 135 2.18 -9.66 -18.20
C VAL A 135 2.36 -8.26 -17.61
N PRO A 136 2.03 -8.05 -16.32
CA PRO A 136 2.13 -6.72 -15.73
C PRO A 136 3.59 -6.36 -15.47
N ASN A 137 3.90 -5.07 -15.53
CA ASN A 137 5.15 -4.57 -14.97
C ASN A 137 5.01 -4.28 -13.48
N GLY A 138 6.11 -4.43 -12.74
CA GLY A 138 6.27 -4.04 -11.34
C GLY A 138 7.67 -3.49 -11.10
N PHE A 139 7.84 -2.74 -10.01
CA PHE A 139 9.16 -2.30 -9.55
C PHE A 139 9.70 -3.29 -8.53
N VAL A 140 10.96 -3.69 -8.72
CA VAL A 140 11.74 -4.49 -7.78
C VAL A 140 12.79 -3.59 -7.15
N VAL A 141 12.99 -3.73 -5.85
CA VAL A 141 14.06 -3.05 -5.12
C VAL A 141 15.33 -3.87 -5.31
N ASP A 142 16.29 -3.31 -6.04
CA ASP A 142 17.59 -3.95 -6.27
C ASP A 142 18.56 -3.66 -5.13
N ALA A 143 18.51 -2.43 -4.59
CA ALA A 143 19.33 -2.01 -3.46
C ALA A 143 18.65 -0.92 -2.63
N LEU A 144 18.99 -0.86 -1.34
CA LEU A 144 18.58 0.17 -0.40
C LEU A 144 19.80 0.61 0.40
N GLU A 145 20.29 1.81 0.15
CA GLU A 145 21.55 2.32 0.67
C GLU A 145 21.31 3.55 1.55
N PRO A 146 21.76 3.56 2.81
CA PRO A 146 21.73 4.77 3.63
C PRO A 146 22.57 5.89 3.01
N LEU A 147 22.01 7.09 2.94
CA LEU A 147 22.73 8.29 2.54
C LEU A 147 23.28 8.98 3.79
N ARG A 148 24.59 9.26 3.75
CA ARG A 148 25.25 10.09 4.76
C ARG A 148 24.84 11.55 4.65
#